data_AF-A0A7W7HEC1-F1
#
_entry.id   AF-A0A7W7HEC1-F1
#
_cell.length_a   1.000
_cell.length_b   1.000
_cell.length_c   1.000
_cell.angle_alpha   90.00
_cell.angle_beta   90.00
_cell.angle_gamma   90.00
#
_symmetry.space_group_name_H-M   'P 1'
#
loop_
_entity.id
_entity.type
_entity.pdbx_description
1 polymer ?
#
loop_
_entity_poly.entity_id
_entity_poly.type
_entity_poly.pdbx_seq_one_letter_code
_entity_poly.pdbx_strand_id
1 'polypeptide(L)' 'MTDDRIGRRAANLFPEESATGSADPESQAEAVLAESGEREYDPGATPDPFLEKRHSDETVYSGNTPH' A
#
# COMPACT_ATOMS: atom_id res chain seq x y z
N MET A 1 14.81 7.53 13.44
CA MET A 1 14.57 7.43 11.98
C MET A 1 13.12 7.10 11.63
N THR A 2 12.40 6.32 12.44
CA THR A 2 10.93 6.13 12.31
C THR A 2 10.15 7.41 12.56
N ASP A 3 10.54 8.20 13.57
CA ASP A 3 9.94 9.51 13.90
C ASP A 3 9.93 10.49 12.71
N ASP A 4 11.05 10.63 12.01
CA ASP A 4 11.15 11.49 10.81
C ASP A 4 10.24 11.02 9.67
N ARG A 5 10.00 9.71 9.55
CA ARG A 5 9.13 9.11 8.53
C ARG A 5 7.66 9.35 8.89
N ILE A 6 7.31 9.24 10.17
CA ILE A 6 5.98 9.53 10.71
C ILE A 6 5.65 11.01 10.49
N GLY A 7 6.50 11.93 10.95
CA GLY A 7 6.29 13.37 10.81
C GLY A 7 6.16 13.81 9.33
N ARG A 8 6.94 13.18 8.43
CA ARG A 8 6.81 13.46 6.99
C ARG A 8 5.49 12.98 6.40
N ARG A 9 5.00 11.79 6.77
CA ARG A 9 3.71 11.29 6.27
C ARG A 9 2.54 12.09 6.86
N ALA A 10 2.60 12.42 8.15
CA ALA A 10 1.62 13.25 8.83
C ALA A 10 1.55 14.67 8.25
N ALA A 11 2.67 15.23 7.79
CA ALA A 11 2.71 16.52 7.11
C ALA A 11 2.22 16.48 5.64
N ASN A 12 2.17 15.29 5.02
CA ASN A 12 1.74 15.08 3.63
C ASN A 12 0.44 14.25 3.59
N LEU A 13 -0.60 14.75 4.23
CA LEU A 13 -1.94 14.16 4.15
C LEU A 13 -2.52 14.33 2.74
N PHE A 14 -3.29 13.33 2.30
CA PHE A 14 -4.10 13.49 1.10
C PHE A 14 -5.22 14.51 1.34
N PRO A 15 -5.71 15.19 0.28
CA PRO A 15 -6.82 16.14 0.40
C PRO A 15 -8.04 15.55 1.12
N GLU A 16 -8.34 14.27 0.89
CA GLU A 16 -9.45 13.54 1.50
C GLU A 16 -9.24 13.31 3.01
N GLU A 17 -8.01 13.03 3.43
CA GLU A 17 -7.62 12.85 4.84
C GLU A 17 -7.67 14.18 5.61
N SER A 18 -7.24 15.26 4.96
CA SER A 18 -7.29 16.63 5.50
C SER A 18 -8.73 17.13 5.62
N ALA A 19 -9.57 16.89 4.61
CA ALA A 19 -10.97 17.32 4.58
C ALA A 19 -11.84 16.59 5.62
N THR A 20 -11.53 15.31 5.89
CA THR A 20 -12.23 14.52 6.92
C THR A 20 -11.70 14.84 8.34
N GLY A 21 -10.49 15.40 8.42
CA GLY A 21 -9.82 15.74 9.68
C GLY A 21 -9.39 14.49 10.42
N SER A 22 -8.25 13.90 10.05
CA SER A 22 -7.59 12.92 10.90
C SER A 22 -7.34 13.55 12.28
N ALA A 23 -8.01 13.04 13.31
CA ALA A 23 -7.97 13.62 14.65
C ALA A 23 -6.55 13.64 15.24
N ASP A 24 -5.70 12.73 14.76
CA ASP A 24 -4.27 12.70 15.04
C ASP A 24 -3.52 12.12 13.81
N PRO A 25 -2.96 12.98 12.94
CA PRO A 25 -2.28 12.54 11.73
C PRO A 25 -0.95 11.84 12.02
N GLU A 26 -0.32 12.07 13.18
CA GLU A 26 0.91 11.35 13.56
C GLU A 26 0.59 9.91 13.95
N SER A 27 -0.44 9.70 14.78
CA SER A 27 -0.89 8.34 15.12
C SER A 27 -1.38 7.57 13.90
N GLN A 28 -2.09 8.23 12.97
CA GLN A 28 -2.48 7.60 11.70
C GLN A 28 -1.24 7.22 10.86
N ALA A 29 -0.27 8.12 10.75
CA ALA A 29 0.97 7.86 10.00
C ALA A 29 1.77 6.71 10.60
N GLU A 30 1.87 6.62 11.92
CA GLU A 30 2.51 5.51 12.63
C GLU A 30 1.84 4.17 12.30
N ALA A 31 0.51 4.09 12.43
CA ALA A 31 -0.24 2.87 12.16
C ALA A 31 -0.05 2.37 10.71
N VAL A 32 -0.17 3.28 9.74
CA VAL A 32 0.00 2.95 8.32
C VAL A 32 1.42 2.49 8.02
N LEU A 33 2.43 3.15 8.60
CA LEU A 33 3.83 2.79 8.37
C LEU A 33 4.20 1.46 9.02
N ALA A 34 3.64 1.14 10.19
CA ALA A 34 3.80 -0.15 10.82
C ALA A 34 3.22 -1.27 9.94
N GLU A 35 1.96 -1.14 9.53
CA GLU A 35 1.28 -2.12 8.64
C GLU A 35 2.02 -2.26 7.28
N SER A 36 2.55 -1.15 6.75
CA SER A 36 3.30 -1.18 5.49
C SER A 36 4.65 -1.88 5.63
N GLY A 37 5.34 -1.68 6.76
CA GLY A 37 6.60 -2.37 7.04
C GLY A 37 6.41 -3.89 7.18
N GLU A 38 5.31 -4.31 7.79
CA GLU A 38 4.93 -5.73 7.88
C GLU A 38 4.70 -6.33 6.48
N ARG A 39 3.95 -5.66 5.62
CA ARG A 39 3.70 -6.10 4.23
C ARG A 39 4.93 -6.07 3.33
N GLU A 40 5.87 -5.17 3.59
CA GLU A 40 7.14 -5.10 2.87
C GLU A 40 8.04 -6.30 3.19
N TYR A 41 8.03 -6.77 4.44
CA TYR A 41 8.80 -7.94 4.87
C TYR A 41 8.08 -9.26 4.55
N ASP A 42 6.76 -9.29 4.70
CA ASP A 42 5.91 -10.46 4.43
C ASP A 42 4.81 -10.10 3.42
N PRO A 43 4.97 -10.49 2.13
CA PRO A 43 3.95 -10.31 1.10
C PRO A 43 2.60 -10.97 1.44
N GLY A 44 2.59 -11.93 2.37
CA GLY A 44 1.38 -12.61 2.86
C GLY A 44 0.67 -11.90 4.03
N ALA A 45 1.23 -10.82 4.57
CA ALA A 45 0.67 -10.11 5.72
C ALA A 45 -0.60 -9.30 5.42
N THR A 46 -1.03 -9.22 4.16
CA THR A 46 -2.31 -8.60 3.81
C THR A 46 -3.46 -9.54 4.20
N PRO A 47 -4.47 -9.08 4.95
CA PRO A 47 -5.69 -9.87 5.18
C PRO A 47 -6.47 -9.98 3.87
N ASP A 48 -6.67 -11.21 3.39
CA ASP A 48 -7.28 -11.57 2.10
C ASP A 48 -6.47 -11.19 0.84
N PRO A 49 -5.22 -11.70 0.69
CA PRO A 49 -4.41 -11.40 -0.48
C PRO A 49 -4.84 -12.31 -1.64
N PHE A 50 -5.74 -11.85 -2.49
CA PHE A 50 -5.83 -12.40 -3.84
C PHE A 50 -4.62 -11.93 -4.66
N LEU A 51 -3.48 -12.57 -4.42
CA LEU A 51 -2.25 -12.32 -5.17
C LEU A 51 -2.27 -13.17 -6.43
N GLU A 52 -2.65 -12.56 -7.56
CA GLU A 52 -2.50 -13.17 -8.88
C GLU A 52 -1.01 -13.30 -9.22
N LYS A 53 -0.50 -14.53 -9.17
CA LYS A 53 0.89 -14.85 -9.52
C LYS A 53 1.02 -14.91 -11.03
N ARG A 54 1.21 -13.76 -11.68
CA ARG A 54 1.59 -13.73 -13.09
C ARG A 54 3.04 -14.16 -13.25
N HIS A 55 3.29 -15.19 -14.04
CA HIS A 55 4.65 -15.62 -14.38
C HIS A 55 5.16 -14.84 -15.60
N SER A 56 6.48 -14.60 -15.69
CA SER A 56 7.07 -13.87 -16.83
C SER A 56 6.80 -14.55 -18.18
N ASP A 57 6.62 -15.87 -18.19
CA ASP A 57 6.27 -16.68 -19.36
C ASP A 57 4.82 -16.47 -19.84
N GLU A 58 3.97 -15.85 -19.01
CA GLU A 58 2.56 -15.56 -19.28
C GLU A 58 2.38 -14.29 -20.12
N THR A 59 3.48 -13.59 -20.44
CA THR A 59 3.49 -12.35 -21.24
C THR A 59 3.19 -12.59 -22.73
N VAL A 60 2.98 -13.83 -23.18
CA VAL A 60 2.69 -14.16 -24.59
C VAL A 60 1.59 -15.22 -24.75
N TYR A 61 0.33 -14.81 -24.55
CA TYR A 61 -0.79 -15.30 -25.37
C TYR A 61 -1.83 -14.21 -25.60
N SER A 62 -1.40 -13.07 -26.13
CA SER A 62 -2.29 -12.19 -26.90
C SER A 62 -2.29 -12.66 -28.35
N GLY A 63 -2.80 -13.88 -28.58
CA GLY A 63 -2.83 -14.49 -29.90
C GLY A 63 -4.14 -15.25 -30.12
N ASN A 64 -5.00 -14.67 -30.95
CA ASN A 64 -6.09 -15.32 -31.68
C ASN A 64 -7.49 -15.37 -31.02
N THR A 65 -8.25 -14.28 -31.17
CA THR A 65 -9.72 -14.33 -31.24
C THR A 65 -10.11 -14.54 -32.71
N PRO A 66 -10.58 -15.73 -33.15
CA PRO A 66 -11.23 -15.83 -34.45
C PRO A 66 -12.63 -15.20 -34.36
N HIS A 67 -12.95 -14.33 -35.33
CA HIS A 67 -14.30 -13.81 -35.59
C HIS A 67 -15.12 -14.84 -36.37
#